data_AF-A0A235G6C2-F1
#
_entry.id   AF-A0A235G6C2-F1
#
_cell.length_a   1.000
_cell.length_b   1.000
_cell.length_c   1.000
_cell.angle_alpha   90.00
_cell.angle_beta   90.00
_cell.angle_gamma   90.00
#
_symmetry.space_group_name_H-M   'P 1'
#
loop_
_entity.id
_entity.type
_entity.pdbx_description
1 polymer ?
#
loop_
_entity_poly.entity_id
_entity_poly.type
_entity_poly.pdbx_seq_one_letter_code
_entity_poly.pdbx_strand_id
1 'polypeptide(L)'
;MADTGQLRSRFAAQLGHMYGSEVPAYNTLVDVTRQVNRDFVASHPGLENVGSLARVSAERHGAIRLGTLDELRDAAVLFGGFGMSPVGYYDLRIADPPVPVVSTAFRPIHPTELAHNPFRVFTSVLAIADQRFFDTDLQRRITAYLRRRTLFSPELLRLARAAHTDGGLPEPQATQFVDAATRAFRLGTEPIDASWFRELTRVSPVAADIAGQGTTHINHLTPRVLDIDELYRRMTARGITMIDRIQGPPRWNGPPLLLRQTSFRALDEIRRFRAADGSITDEPVRVRFGEVEARGIALTRKGRDIYDALIGCTEIALWESAFPTTEDGLADADLAYFTYRREGSTLIREPIVYEDFLPASAAGIFASNVDSASEFISDALSADYGQDQLEGVIERSILDPFELYRKQQDASRADQRSDP
;
A
#
# COMPACT_ATOMS: atom_id res chain seq x y z
N MET A 1 -19.04 0.71 22.45
CA MET A 1 -18.58 1.59 21.36
C MET A 1 -17.28 1.01 20.84
N ALA A 2 -17.16 0.82 19.52
CA ALA A 2 -15.92 0.40 18.90
C ALA A 2 -15.12 1.65 18.53
N ASP A 3 -13.92 1.80 19.10
CA ASP A 3 -13.01 2.89 18.74
C ASP A 3 -12.48 2.75 17.30
N THR A 4 -11.87 3.79 16.76
CA THR A 4 -11.32 3.78 15.39
C THR A 4 -10.28 2.68 15.15
N GLY A 5 -9.47 2.32 16.15
CA GLY A 5 -8.49 1.23 16.07
C GLY A 5 -9.16 -0.14 15.95
N GLN A 6 -10.23 -0.37 16.71
CA GLN A 6 -11.06 -1.57 16.61
C GLN A 6 -11.80 -1.62 15.28
N LEU A 7 -12.37 -0.50 14.81
CA LEU A 7 -13.01 -0.42 13.49
C LEU A 7 -12.03 -0.77 12.38
N ARG A 8 -10.81 -0.22 12.42
CA ARG A 8 -9.73 -0.50 11.46
C ARG A 8 -9.33 -1.97 11.49
N SER A 9 -9.19 -2.55 12.68
CA SER A 9 -8.88 -3.98 12.86
C SER A 9 -9.96 -4.88 12.27
N ARG A 10 -11.24 -4.57 12.52
CA ARG A 10 -12.38 -5.30 11.94
C ARG A 10 -12.41 -5.18 10.42
N PHE A 11 -12.17 -3.98 9.89
CA PHE A 11 -12.12 -3.73 8.45
C PHE A 11 -10.98 -4.51 7.78
N ALA A 12 -9.76 -4.43 8.31
CA ALA A 12 -8.61 -5.18 7.77
C ALA A 12 -8.83 -6.71 7.80
N ALA A 13 -9.51 -7.23 8.82
CA ALA A 13 -9.86 -8.64 8.92
C ALA A 13 -10.95 -9.05 7.91
N GLN A 14 -12.04 -8.28 7.82
CA GLN A 14 -13.11 -8.55 6.86
C GLN A 14 -12.64 -8.43 5.41
N LEU A 15 -11.80 -7.43 5.12
CA LEU A 15 -11.20 -7.23 3.81
C LEU A 15 -10.30 -8.43 3.44
N GLY A 16 -9.51 -8.93 4.38
CA GLY A 16 -8.72 -10.15 4.19
C GLY A 16 -9.56 -11.38 3.89
N HIS A 17 -10.70 -11.55 4.57
CA HIS A 17 -11.61 -12.66 4.30
C HIS A 17 -12.31 -12.53 2.94
N MET A 18 -12.76 -11.33 2.59
CA MET A 18 -13.37 -11.05 1.29
C MET A 18 -12.36 -11.31 0.17
N TYR A 19 -11.16 -10.73 0.26
CA TYR A 19 -10.12 -10.88 -0.75
C TYR A 19 -9.66 -12.34 -0.89
N GLY A 20 -9.52 -13.08 0.21
CA GLY A 20 -9.21 -14.50 0.17
C GLY A 20 -10.32 -15.38 -0.42
N SER A 21 -11.58 -14.95 -0.35
CA SER A 21 -12.69 -15.63 -1.03
C SER A 21 -12.68 -15.37 -2.53
N GLU A 22 -12.26 -14.17 -2.93
CA GLU A 22 -12.17 -13.76 -4.33
C GLU A 22 -10.89 -14.25 -5.04
N VAL A 23 -9.79 -14.40 -4.29
CA VAL A 23 -8.46 -14.78 -4.80
C VAL A 23 -7.90 -15.93 -3.94
N PRO A 24 -8.21 -17.20 -4.24
CA PRO A 24 -7.80 -18.33 -3.40
C PRO A 24 -6.29 -18.47 -3.17
N ALA A 25 -5.44 -18.04 -4.13
CA ALA A 25 -3.99 -18.02 -3.95
C ALA A 25 -3.53 -17.09 -2.82
N TYR A 26 -4.29 -16.05 -2.48
CA TYR A 26 -4.00 -15.21 -1.33
C TYR A 26 -4.06 -15.99 -0.01
N ASN A 27 -5.00 -16.94 0.14
CA ASN A 27 -5.05 -17.78 1.34
C ASN A 27 -3.77 -18.64 1.46
N THR A 28 -3.31 -19.18 0.33
CA THR A 28 -2.04 -19.93 0.29
C THR A 28 -0.86 -19.04 0.69
N LEU A 29 -0.80 -17.81 0.18
CA LEU A 29 0.22 -16.84 0.57
C LEU A 29 0.18 -16.57 2.08
N VAL A 30 -1.00 -16.25 2.64
CA VAL A 30 -1.16 -15.97 4.07
C VAL A 30 -0.71 -17.16 4.93
N ASP A 31 -1.03 -18.39 4.53
CA ASP A 31 -0.62 -19.58 5.26
C ASP A 31 0.89 -19.83 5.19
N VAL A 32 1.51 -19.63 4.03
CA VAL A 32 2.98 -19.72 3.89
C VAL A 32 3.65 -18.62 4.72
N THR A 33 3.16 -17.38 4.68
CA THR A 33 3.66 -16.27 5.50
C THR A 33 3.61 -16.61 6.98
N ARG A 34 2.49 -17.14 7.48
CA ARG A 34 2.35 -17.58 8.88
C ARG A 34 3.35 -18.67 9.25
N GLN A 35 3.62 -19.62 8.35
CA GLN A 35 4.61 -20.68 8.58
C GLN A 35 6.02 -20.10 8.66
N VAL A 36 6.41 -19.25 7.69
CA VAL A 36 7.73 -18.61 7.66
C VAL A 36 7.96 -17.78 8.91
N ASN A 37 6.99 -16.95 9.31
CA ASN A 37 7.13 -16.10 10.49
C ASN A 37 7.29 -16.92 11.78
N ARG A 38 6.55 -18.03 11.90
CA ARG A 38 6.67 -18.94 13.05
C ARG A 38 8.05 -19.57 13.12
N ASP A 39 8.55 -20.10 12.01
CA ASP A 39 9.85 -20.76 11.92
C ASP A 39 11.01 -19.77 12.12
N PHE A 40 10.85 -18.54 11.63
CA PHE A 40 11.79 -17.45 11.83
C PHE A 40 11.92 -17.09 13.31
N VAL A 41 10.80 -16.88 14.02
CA VAL A 41 10.84 -16.59 15.46
C VAL A 41 11.41 -17.76 16.25
N ALA A 42 11.04 -18.99 15.92
CA ALA A 42 11.57 -20.19 16.60
C ALA A 42 13.10 -20.36 16.43
N SER A 43 13.68 -19.80 15.38
CA SER A 43 15.13 -19.87 15.11
C SER A 43 15.92 -18.65 15.60
N HIS A 44 15.25 -17.61 16.12
CA HIS A 44 15.87 -16.36 16.57
C HIS A 44 15.42 -16.00 18.01
N PRO A 45 15.93 -16.72 19.03
CA PRO A 45 15.60 -16.47 20.43
C PRO A 45 15.98 -15.04 20.82
N GLY A 46 15.02 -14.29 21.37
CA GLY A 46 15.15 -12.85 21.66
C GLY A 46 14.21 -11.95 20.84
N LEU A 47 13.70 -12.42 19.70
CA LEU A 47 12.62 -11.76 18.94
C LEU A 47 11.21 -12.08 19.49
N GLU A 48 11.15 -12.88 20.57
CA GLU A 48 9.92 -13.35 21.22
C GLU A 48 9.21 -12.25 22.03
N ASN A 49 9.94 -11.19 22.39
CA ASN A 49 9.44 -10.14 23.27
C ASN A 49 8.50 -9.17 22.53
N VAL A 50 7.22 -9.33 22.89
CA VAL A 50 6.12 -8.35 22.92
C VAL A 50 5.47 -8.02 21.58
N GLY A 51 4.29 -8.60 21.33
CA GLY A 51 3.32 -8.11 20.34
C GLY A 51 3.72 -8.22 18.86
N SER A 52 4.99 -8.52 18.55
CA SER A 52 5.52 -8.53 17.19
C SER A 52 4.89 -9.61 16.33
N LEU A 53 4.73 -10.85 16.81
CA LEU A 53 4.16 -11.93 15.99
C LEU A 53 2.65 -11.75 15.75
N ALA A 54 1.90 -11.30 16.75
CA ALA A 54 0.48 -11.01 16.63
C ALA A 54 0.24 -9.82 15.69
N ARG A 55 1.03 -8.75 15.85
CA ARG A 55 1.06 -7.60 14.93
C ARG A 55 1.43 -8.04 13.52
N VAL A 56 2.55 -8.72 13.33
CA VAL A 56 3.04 -9.20 12.02
C VAL A 56 2.03 -10.12 11.35
N SER A 57 1.33 -10.98 12.10
CA SER A 57 0.31 -11.88 11.56
C SER A 57 -0.98 -11.17 11.15
N ALA A 58 -1.30 -10.03 11.77
CA ALA A 58 -2.46 -9.20 11.44
C ALA A 58 -2.12 -8.08 10.44
N GLU A 59 -0.84 -7.73 10.33
CA GLU A 59 -0.32 -6.65 9.51
C GLU A 59 -0.51 -6.94 8.02
N ARG A 60 -1.18 -5.98 7.38
CA ARG A 60 -1.45 -6.00 5.95
C ARG A 60 -1.39 -4.58 5.40
N HIS A 61 -1.13 -4.46 4.12
CA HIS A 61 -1.53 -3.27 3.37
C HIS A 61 -2.42 -3.65 2.19
N GLY A 62 -3.38 -2.79 1.86
CA GLY A 62 -4.13 -2.89 0.62
C GLY A 62 -3.65 -1.84 -0.39
N ALA A 63 -3.97 -2.05 -1.66
CA ALA A 63 -3.92 -1.00 -2.66
C ALA A 63 -5.27 -0.87 -3.37
N ILE A 64 -5.66 0.37 -3.63
CA ILE A 64 -6.87 0.70 -4.39
C ILE A 64 -6.56 1.76 -5.44
N ARG A 65 -7.40 1.82 -6.46
CA ARG A 65 -7.30 2.82 -7.52
C ARG A 65 -8.64 3.53 -7.73
N LEU A 66 -8.55 4.83 -7.91
CA LEU A 66 -9.66 5.76 -8.05
C LEU A 66 -9.53 6.51 -9.38
N GLY A 67 -10.67 6.90 -9.94
CA GLY A 67 -10.75 7.59 -11.22
C GLY A 67 -10.78 9.10 -11.09
N THR A 68 -11.34 9.65 -10.02
CA THR A 68 -11.50 11.10 -9.88
C THR A 68 -10.96 11.64 -8.56
N LEU A 69 -10.67 12.94 -8.55
CA LEU A 69 -10.28 13.66 -7.34
C LEU A 69 -11.43 13.70 -6.30
N ASP A 70 -12.69 13.74 -6.75
CA ASP A 70 -13.84 13.62 -5.84
C ASP A 70 -13.90 12.23 -5.17
N GLU A 71 -13.61 11.15 -5.91
CA GLU A 71 -13.50 9.81 -5.35
C GLU A 71 -12.35 9.73 -4.31
N LEU A 72 -11.22 10.43 -4.55
CA LEU A 72 -10.12 10.53 -3.58
C LEU A 72 -10.53 11.28 -2.31
N ARG A 73 -11.29 12.37 -2.43
CA ARG A 73 -11.87 13.08 -1.28
C ARG A 73 -12.76 12.16 -0.45
N ASP A 74 -13.63 11.40 -1.10
CA ASP A 74 -14.51 10.46 -0.41
C ASP A 74 -13.73 9.32 0.25
N ALA A 75 -12.68 8.82 -0.39
CA ALA A 75 -11.78 7.84 0.21
C ALA A 75 -11.05 8.40 1.45
N ALA A 76 -10.64 9.67 1.44
CA ALA A 76 -10.03 10.32 2.59
C ALA A 76 -11.01 10.42 3.78
N VAL A 77 -12.28 10.70 3.51
CA VAL A 77 -13.35 10.68 4.52
C VAL A 77 -13.54 9.26 5.06
N LEU A 78 -13.66 8.27 4.17
CA LEU A 78 -13.82 6.86 4.53
C LEU A 78 -12.70 6.37 5.45
N PHE A 79 -11.45 6.55 5.06
CA PHE A 79 -10.28 6.11 5.83
C PHE A 79 -10.08 6.94 7.11
N GLY A 80 -10.50 8.21 7.12
CA GLY A 80 -10.57 9.01 8.34
C GLY A 80 -11.44 8.36 9.43
N GLY A 81 -12.53 7.70 9.05
CA GLY A 81 -13.39 6.93 9.96
C GLY A 81 -12.73 5.70 10.59
N PHE A 82 -11.60 5.25 10.03
CA PHE A 82 -10.75 4.17 10.56
C PHE A 82 -9.50 4.70 11.28
N GLY A 83 -9.43 6.01 11.57
CA GLY A 83 -8.28 6.63 12.23
C GLY A 83 -7.03 6.68 11.36
N MET A 84 -7.21 6.70 10.03
CA MET A 84 -6.12 6.73 9.05
C MET A 84 -5.99 8.13 8.44
N SER A 85 -4.75 8.58 8.27
CA SER A 85 -4.38 9.86 7.67
C SER A 85 -3.60 9.65 6.38
N PRO A 86 -3.69 10.57 5.41
CA PRO A 86 -2.86 10.52 4.21
C PRO A 86 -1.40 10.85 4.57
N VAL A 87 -0.48 9.99 4.15
CA VAL A 87 0.96 10.09 4.42
C VAL A 87 1.74 9.82 3.14
N GLY A 88 2.66 10.72 2.82
CA GLY A 88 3.49 10.66 1.63
C GLY A 88 2.73 10.96 0.33
N TYR A 89 3.45 11.58 -0.61
CA TYR A 89 2.99 11.84 -1.97
C TYR A 89 3.85 11.04 -2.94
N TYR A 90 3.21 10.35 -3.87
CA TYR A 90 3.88 9.49 -4.85
C TYR A 90 3.38 9.85 -6.25
N ASP A 91 4.27 10.41 -7.08
CA ASP A 91 3.98 10.67 -8.49
C ASP A 91 4.49 9.50 -9.34
N LEU A 92 3.59 8.64 -9.82
CA LEU A 92 4.00 7.49 -10.64
C LEU A 92 4.06 7.85 -12.12
N ARG A 93 3.70 9.07 -12.50
CA ARG A 93 3.77 9.56 -13.89
C ARG A 93 5.19 9.87 -14.31
N ILE A 94 6.11 9.98 -13.35
CA ILE A 94 7.54 10.20 -13.55
C ILE A 94 8.37 8.92 -13.36
N ALA A 95 7.72 7.79 -13.10
CA ALA A 95 8.40 6.51 -12.98
C ALA A 95 8.77 5.91 -14.34
N ASP A 96 9.56 4.84 -14.33
CA ASP A 96 9.95 4.10 -15.53
C ASP A 96 9.52 2.61 -15.41
N PRO A 97 8.58 2.14 -16.25
CA PRO A 97 7.74 2.92 -17.17
C PRO A 97 6.71 3.77 -16.39
N PRO A 98 6.22 4.88 -16.98
CA PRO A 98 5.30 5.75 -16.26
C PRO A 98 3.88 5.20 -16.23
N VAL A 99 3.21 5.52 -15.14
CA VAL A 99 1.83 5.13 -14.86
C VAL A 99 1.01 6.40 -14.66
N PRO A 100 -0.18 6.56 -15.28
CA PRO A 100 -0.94 7.81 -15.28
C PRO A 100 -1.67 8.07 -13.94
N VAL A 101 -0.98 7.91 -12.80
CA VAL A 101 -1.58 8.06 -11.47
C VAL A 101 -0.65 8.82 -10.53
N VAL A 102 -1.27 9.54 -9.60
CA VAL A 102 -0.62 10.05 -8.39
C VAL A 102 -1.25 9.39 -7.17
N SER A 103 -0.52 9.26 -6.07
CA SER A 103 -0.95 8.45 -4.93
C SER A 103 -0.57 9.04 -3.59
N THR A 104 -1.26 8.58 -2.55
CA THR A 104 -0.89 8.75 -1.14
C THR A 104 -1.20 7.45 -0.38
N ALA A 105 -0.65 7.27 0.82
CA ALA A 105 -0.98 6.15 1.68
C ALA A 105 -1.85 6.60 2.85
N PHE A 106 -3.03 5.99 3.01
CA PHE A 106 -3.81 6.16 4.23
C PHE A 106 -3.34 5.18 5.29
N ARG A 107 -2.96 5.67 6.47
CA ARG A 107 -2.51 4.82 7.58
C ARG A 107 -2.65 5.51 8.95
N PRO A 108 -2.69 4.75 10.07
CA PRO A 108 -2.52 5.37 11.38
C PRO A 108 -1.13 6.00 11.52
N ILE A 109 -1.06 7.05 12.33
CA ILE A 109 0.18 7.82 12.56
C ILE A 109 0.67 7.80 14.00
N HIS A 110 -0.18 7.39 14.94
CA HIS A 110 0.19 7.29 16.35
C HIS A 110 0.86 5.94 16.63
N PRO A 111 1.99 5.90 17.37
CA PRO A 111 2.70 4.66 17.67
C PRO A 111 1.83 3.59 18.33
N THR A 112 0.92 3.97 19.22
CA THR A 112 -0.03 3.07 19.88
C THR A 112 -1.00 2.43 18.88
N GLU A 113 -1.50 3.21 17.93
CA GLU A 113 -2.40 2.75 16.86
C GLU A 113 -1.68 1.83 15.86
N LEU A 114 -0.42 2.13 15.53
CA LEU A 114 0.44 1.30 14.68
C LEU A 114 0.82 -0.02 15.35
N ALA A 115 1.06 -0.01 16.67
CA ALA A 115 1.31 -1.21 17.45
C ALA A 115 0.06 -2.10 17.54
N HIS A 116 -1.13 -1.49 17.65
CA HIS A 116 -2.40 -2.21 17.69
C HIS A 116 -2.78 -2.81 16.34
N ASN A 117 -2.83 -1.98 15.29
CA ASN A 117 -3.17 -2.40 13.94
C ASN A 117 -2.57 -1.44 12.90
N PRO A 118 -1.47 -1.83 12.20
CA PRO A 118 -0.80 -0.98 11.22
C PRO A 118 -1.41 -1.12 9.82
N PHE A 119 -2.73 -1.34 9.69
CA PHE A 119 -3.33 -1.47 8.37
C PHE A 119 -3.18 -0.18 7.56
N ARG A 120 -2.71 -0.33 6.32
CA ARG A 120 -2.39 0.76 5.38
C ARG A 120 -3.13 0.54 4.08
N VAL A 121 -3.52 1.62 3.41
CA VAL A 121 -4.06 1.54 2.05
C VAL A 121 -3.33 2.52 1.14
N PHE A 122 -2.60 1.99 0.15
CA PHE A 122 -2.02 2.77 -0.92
C PHE A 122 -3.13 3.14 -1.91
N THR A 123 -3.42 4.43 -2.03
CA THR A 123 -4.55 4.93 -2.82
C THR A 123 -4.04 5.76 -3.98
N SER A 124 -4.26 5.26 -5.19
CA SER A 124 -3.91 5.95 -6.44
C SER A 124 -5.14 6.62 -7.05
N VAL A 125 -4.95 7.79 -7.66
CA VAL A 125 -5.98 8.45 -8.47
C VAL A 125 -5.46 8.69 -9.88
N LEU A 126 -6.32 8.46 -10.88
CA LEU A 126 -6.01 8.68 -12.28
C LEU A 126 -5.75 10.17 -12.57
N ALA A 127 -4.61 10.44 -13.21
CA ALA A 127 -4.21 11.77 -13.63
C ALA A 127 -4.85 12.12 -14.99
N ILE A 128 -6.19 12.14 -15.05
CA ILE A 128 -6.96 12.31 -16.29
C ILE A 128 -6.51 13.54 -17.08
N ALA A 129 -6.20 14.67 -16.43
CA ALA A 129 -5.83 15.90 -17.11
C ALA A 129 -4.46 15.84 -17.83
N ASP A 130 -3.65 14.80 -17.57
CA ASP A 130 -2.30 14.68 -18.11
C ASP A 130 -2.33 14.24 -19.59
N GLN A 131 -2.06 15.19 -20.48
CA GLN A 131 -2.13 15.01 -21.93
C GLN A 131 -1.05 14.09 -22.49
N ARG A 132 -0.02 13.78 -21.69
CA ARG A 132 0.99 12.79 -22.08
C ARG A 132 0.38 11.41 -22.28
N PHE A 133 -0.68 11.10 -21.51
CA PHE A 133 -1.39 9.81 -21.56
C PHE A 133 -2.75 9.90 -22.24
N PHE A 134 -3.52 10.95 -21.97
CA PHE A 134 -4.91 11.06 -22.44
C PHE A 134 -5.09 12.30 -23.31
N ASP A 135 -5.38 12.12 -24.59
CA ASP A 135 -5.75 13.23 -25.46
C ASP A 135 -7.07 13.90 -25.03
N THR A 136 -7.37 15.08 -25.56
CA THR A 136 -8.56 15.86 -25.16
C THR A 136 -9.87 15.09 -25.35
N ASP A 137 -9.98 14.24 -26.37
CA ASP A 137 -11.18 13.43 -26.61
C ASP A 137 -11.34 12.34 -25.54
N LEU A 138 -10.24 11.62 -25.28
CA LEU A 138 -10.21 10.55 -24.30
C LEU A 138 -10.44 11.07 -22.89
N GLN A 139 -9.87 12.21 -22.52
CA GLN A 139 -10.13 12.90 -21.24
C GLN A 139 -11.62 13.15 -21.01
N ARG A 140 -12.30 13.67 -22.04
CA ARG A 140 -13.73 13.96 -22.00
C ARG A 140 -14.55 12.68 -21.82
N ARG A 141 -14.20 11.61 -22.54
CA ARG A 141 -14.90 10.31 -22.45
C ARG A 141 -14.69 9.62 -21.10
N ILE A 142 -13.44 9.58 -20.60
CA ILE A 142 -13.11 9.05 -19.27
C ILE A 142 -13.90 9.82 -18.19
N THR A 143 -13.86 11.16 -18.24
CA THR A 143 -14.58 11.99 -17.26
C THR A 143 -16.08 11.75 -17.30
N ALA A 144 -16.68 11.67 -18.50
CA ALA A 144 -18.11 11.42 -18.66
C ALA A 144 -18.52 10.01 -18.18
N TYR A 145 -17.65 9.02 -18.35
CA TYR A 145 -17.86 7.66 -17.84
C TYR A 145 -17.84 7.64 -16.31
N LEU A 146 -16.77 8.18 -15.70
CA LEU A 146 -16.55 8.14 -14.25
C LEU A 146 -17.61 8.94 -13.47
N ARG A 147 -18.14 10.03 -14.04
CA ARG A 147 -19.23 10.80 -13.40
C ARG A 147 -20.53 10.02 -13.19
N ARG A 148 -20.71 8.87 -13.83
CA ARG A 148 -21.93 8.05 -13.73
C ARG A 148 -21.91 7.08 -12.56
N ARG A 149 -20.74 6.83 -11.95
CA ARG A 149 -20.61 5.90 -10.83
C ARG A 149 -20.53 6.64 -9.50
N THR A 150 -20.86 5.92 -8.44
CA THR A 150 -20.68 6.36 -7.06
C THR A 150 -20.05 5.21 -6.30
N LEU A 151 -18.78 5.38 -5.92
CA LEU A 151 -18.02 4.31 -5.23
C LEU A 151 -18.44 4.16 -3.77
N PHE A 152 -18.68 5.28 -3.09
CA PHE A 152 -19.01 5.32 -1.67
C PHE A 152 -20.40 5.96 -1.49
N SER A 153 -21.32 5.23 -0.85
CA SER A 153 -22.67 5.75 -0.66
C SER A 153 -22.68 6.92 0.33
N PRO A 154 -23.64 7.86 0.23
CA PRO A 154 -23.77 8.95 1.20
C PRO A 154 -23.87 8.47 2.65
N GLU A 155 -24.54 7.34 2.88
CA GLU A 155 -24.67 6.74 4.21
C GLU A 155 -23.34 6.19 4.73
N LEU A 156 -22.53 5.54 3.87
CA LEU A 156 -21.19 5.09 4.23
C LEU A 156 -20.31 6.28 4.66
N LEU A 157 -20.34 7.37 3.89
CA LEU A 157 -19.57 8.58 4.21
C LEU A 157 -20.09 9.28 5.46
N ARG A 158 -21.40 9.24 5.74
CA ARG A 158 -21.98 9.76 6.98
C ARG A 158 -21.46 8.99 8.21
N LEU A 159 -21.43 7.66 8.14
CA LEU A 159 -20.87 6.81 9.20
C LEU A 159 -19.38 7.04 9.38
N ALA A 160 -18.61 7.19 8.30
CA ALA A 160 -17.18 7.47 8.37
C ALA A 160 -16.89 8.82 9.07
N ARG A 161 -17.65 9.87 8.74
CA ARG A 161 -17.52 11.18 9.41
C ARG A 161 -17.87 11.10 10.89
N ALA A 162 -18.94 10.39 11.25
CA ALA A 162 -19.31 10.18 12.65
C ALA A 162 -18.21 9.42 13.40
N ALA A 163 -17.69 8.33 12.83
CA ALA A 163 -16.59 7.54 13.40
C ALA A 163 -15.34 8.39 13.65
N HIS A 164 -15.00 9.27 12.70
CA HIS A 164 -13.85 10.15 12.81
C HIS A 164 -14.03 11.21 13.90
N THR A 165 -15.19 11.87 13.95
CA THR A 165 -15.49 12.94 14.91
C THR A 165 -15.62 12.41 16.34
N ASP A 166 -16.29 11.28 16.52
CA ASP A 166 -16.61 10.73 17.84
C ASP A 166 -15.53 9.77 18.37
N GLY A 167 -14.46 9.54 17.59
CA GLY A 167 -13.38 8.59 17.93
C GLY A 167 -13.80 7.12 17.85
N GLY A 168 -14.96 6.81 17.27
CA GLY A 168 -15.51 5.47 17.15
C GLY A 168 -17.00 5.48 16.81
N LEU A 169 -17.63 4.30 16.82
CA LEU A 169 -19.07 4.15 16.61
C LEU A 169 -19.68 3.18 17.64
N PRO A 170 -20.91 3.43 18.13
CA PRO A 170 -21.66 2.43 18.88
C PRO A 170 -22.14 1.30 17.96
N GLU A 171 -22.51 0.16 18.54
CA GLU A 171 -23.26 -0.86 17.80
C GLU A 171 -24.73 -0.40 17.65
N PRO A 172 -25.43 -0.72 16.54
CA PRO A 172 -24.97 -1.54 15.41
C PRO A 172 -24.22 -0.75 14.31
N GLN A 173 -24.04 0.56 14.47
CA GLN A 173 -23.44 1.44 13.46
C GLN A 173 -22.01 1.05 13.12
N ALA A 174 -21.21 0.63 14.11
CA ALA A 174 -19.87 0.11 13.90
C ALA A 174 -19.86 -1.07 12.91
N THR A 175 -20.72 -2.07 13.13
CA THR A 175 -20.85 -3.21 12.22
C THR A 175 -21.33 -2.77 10.83
N GLN A 176 -22.35 -1.91 10.75
CA GLN A 176 -22.86 -1.40 9.48
C GLN A 176 -21.79 -0.65 8.68
N PHE A 177 -20.97 0.16 9.36
CA PHE A 177 -19.89 0.92 8.76
C PHE A 177 -18.83 0.00 8.16
N VAL A 178 -18.32 -0.95 8.95
CA VAL A 178 -17.29 -1.91 8.51
C VAL A 178 -17.82 -2.74 7.34
N ASP A 179 -19.04 -3.27 7.43
CA ASP A 179 -19.64 -4.08 6.37
C ASP A 179 -19.84 -3.28 5.07
N ALA A 180 -20.30 -2.03 5.17
CA ALA A 180 -20.50 -1.15 4.01
C ALA A 180 -19.16 -0.74 3.37
N ALA A 181 -18.14 -0.44 4.18
CA ALA A 181 -16.80 -0.15 3.71
C ALA A 181 -16.18 -1.36 2.99
N THR A 182 -16.26 -2.56 3.57
CA THR A 182 -15.76 -3.80 2.95
C THR A 182 -16.43 -4.06 1.60
N ARG A 183 -17.76 -3.90 1.51
CA ARG A 183 -18.49 -4.08 0.25
C ARG A 183 -18.09 -3.09 -0.85
N ALA A 184 -17.68 -1.87 -0.51
CA ALA A 184 -17.27 -0.86 -1.49
C ALA A 184 -16.01 -1.26 -2.29
N PHE A 185 -15.21 -2.20 -1.77
CA PHE A 185 -14.00 -2.71 -2.40
C PHE A 185 -14.14 -4.13 -2.96
N ARG A 186 -15.36 -4.65 -3.05
CA ARG A 186 -15.65 -5.95 -3.67
C ARG A 186 -15.45 -5.87 -5.18
N LEU A 187 -14.92 -6.94 -5.78
CA LEU A 187 -14.81 -6.99 -7.23
C LEU A 187 -16.20 -6.89 -7.89
N GLY A 188 -16.36 -5.95 -8.80
CA GLY A 188 -17.58 -5.78 -9.58
C GLY A 188 -17.83 -6.98 -10.50
N THR A 189 -19.09 -7.40 -10.61
CA THR A 189 -19.46 -8.51 -11.50
C THR A 189 -20.05 -8.04 -12.83
N GLU A 190 -20.40 -6.75 -12.97
CA GLU A 190 -21.03 -6.23 -14.18
C GLU A 190 -20.14 -6.40 -15.43
N PRO A 191 -20.72 -6.75 -16.60
CA PRO A 191 -19.95 -6.85 -17.83
C PRO A 191 -19.28 -5.53 -18.21
N ILE A 192 -17.97 -5.59 -18.44
CA ILE A 192 -17.16 -4.47 -18.92
C ILE A 192 -17.40 -4.26 -20.43
N ASP A 193 -17.48 -3.02 -20.91
CA ASP A 193 -17.49 -2.77 -22.36
C ASP A 193 -16.14 -3.15 -22.98
N ALA A 194 -16.16 -4.13 -23.88
CA ALA A 194 -14.95 -4.73 -24.44
C ALA A 194 -14.16 -3.76 -25.35
N SER A 195 -14.85 -2.87 -26.07
CA SER A 195 -14.17 -1.94 -26.98
C SER A 195 -13.54 -0.80 -26.20
N TRP A 196 -14.24 -0.29 -25.19
CA TRP A 196 -13.77 0.74 -24.28
C TRP A 196 -12.58 0.25 -23.44
N PHE A 197 -12.67 -0.95 -22.86
CA PHE A 197 -11.59 -1.52 -22.07
C PHE A 197 -10.32 -1.68 -22.90
N ARG A 198 -10.41 -2.29 -24.09
CA ARG A 198 -9.25 -2.45 -24.99
C ARG A 198 -8.65 -1.11 -25.42
N GLU A 199 -9.47 -0.10 -25.66
CA GLU A 199 -9.00 1.24 -25.98
C GLU A 199 -8.16 1.83 -24.83
N LEU A 200 -8.67 1.78 -23.60
CA LEU A 200 -7.96 2.23 -22.42
C LEU A 200 -6.68 1.41 -22.17
N THR A 201 -6.72 0.09 -22.37
CA THR A 201 -5.56 -0.80 -22.16
C THR A 201 -4.39 -0.40 -23.05
N ARG A 202 -4.64 0.04 -24.30
CA ARG A 202 -3.59 0.52 -25.22
C ARG A 202 -2.87 1.77 -24.70
N VAL A 203 -3.55 2.59 -23.89
CA VAL A 203 -2.93 3.75 -23.23
C VAL A 203 -2.23 3.31 -21.96
N SER A 204 -2.99 2.68 -21.07
CA SER A 204 -2.49 2.14 -19.82
C SER A 204 -3.45 1.08 -19.28
N PRO A 205 -2.99 -0.14 -18.99
CA PRO A 205 -3.81 -1.15 -18.35
C PRO A 205 -4.34 -0.70 -16.98
N VAL A 206 -3.62 0.18 -16.27
CA VAL A 206 -4.08 0.83 -15.03
C VAL A 206 -5.27 1.76 -15.31
N ALA A 207 -5.25 2.51 -16.41
CA ALA A 207 -6.39 3.33 -16.81
C ALA A 207 -7.61 2.46 -17.17
N ALA A 208 -7.41 1.32 -17.83
CA ALA A 208 -8.48 0.36 -18.14
C ALA A 208 -9.09 -0.24 -16.86
N ASP A 209 -8.26 -0.60 -15.89
CA ASP A 209 -8.71 -1.09 -14.58
C ASP A 209 -9.51 -0.04 -13.80
N ILE A 210 -9.17 1.24 -13.92
CA ILE A 210 -9.84 2.32 -13.21
C ILE A 210 -11.12 2.77 -13.93
N ALA A 211 -11.01 3.09 -15.21
CA ALA A 211 -12.06 3.75 -16.00
C ALA A 211 -12.83 2.80 -16.92
N GLY A 212 -12.52 1.49 -16.90
CA GLY A 212 -13.27 0.45 -17.62
C GLY A 212 -14.41 -0.16 -16.82
N GLN A 213 -14.56 0.15 -15.53
CA GLN A 213 -15.54 -0.47 -14.65
C GLN A 213 -16.30 0.52 -13.75
N GLY A 214 -17.52 0.14 -13.38
CA GLY A 214 -18.42 0.95 -12.54
C GLY A 214 -18.11 0.93 -11.03
N THR A 215 -17.20 0.09 -10.57
CA THR A 215 -16.81 -0.04 -9.16
C THR A 215 -15.29 0.09 -8.99
N THR A 216 -14.83 0.24 -7.74
CA THR A 216 -13.42 0.04 -7.36
C THR A 216 -13.29 -1.30 -6.64
N HIS A 217 -12.07 -1.76 -6.42
CA HIS A 217 -11.79 -3.01 -5.73
C HIS A 217 -10.39 -2.99 -5.09
N ILE A 218 -10.10 -3.97 -4.24
CA ILE A 218 -8.74 -4.20 -3.75
C ILE A 218 -7.87 -4.79 -4.86
N ASN A 219 -6.89 -4.03 -5.33
CA ASN A 219 -5.95 -4.47 -6.36
C ASN A 219 -5.08 -5.62 -5.86
N HIS A 220 -4.51 -5.44 -4.67
CA HIS A 220 -3.80 -6.47 -3.93
C HIS A 220 -3.93 -6.24 -2.44
N LEU A 221 -3.74 -7.32 -1.68
CA LEU A 221 -3.65 -7.28 -0.23
C LEU A 221 -2.37 -8.02 0.17
N THR A 222 -1.48 -7.32 0.86
CA THR A 222 -0.10 -7.73 1.09
C THR A 222 0.09 -8.08 2.57
N PRO A 223 0.35 -9.33 2.94
CA PRO A 223 0.73 -9.69 4.29
C PRO A 223 2.22 -9.41 4.55
N ARG A 224 2.58 -9.20 5.82
CA ARG A 224 3.98 -9.04 6.24
C ARG A 224 4.65 -10.38 6.54
N VAL A 225 5.84 -10.57 5.99
CA VAL A 225 6.75 -11.69 6.29
C VAL A 225 8.05 -11.22 6.92
N LEU A 226 8.64 -12.04 7.79
CA LEU A 226 9.94 -11.76 8.44
C LEU A 226 11.13 -12.17 7.55
N ASP A 227 10.98 -13.24 6.77
CA ASP A 227 11.98 -13.68 5.78
C ASP A 227 11.33 -13.84 4.40
N ILE A 228 11.50 -12.82 3.56
CA ILE A 228 10.95 -12.81 2.20
C ILE A 228 11.66 -13.79 1.27
N ASP A 229 12.93 -14.11 1.50
CA ASP A 229 13.70 -15.03 0.67
C ASP A 229 13.22 -16.48 0.91
N GLU A 230 12.99 -16.84 2.18
CA GLU A 230 12.44 -18.14 2.53
C GLU A 230 10.99 -18.32 2.05
N LEU A 231 10.18 -17.26 2.14
CA LEU A 231 8.84 -17.27 1.57
C LEU A 231 8.86 -17.45 0.06
N TYR A 232 9.72 -16.70 -0.64
CA TYR A 232 9.92 -16.85 -2.08
C TYR A 232 10.21 -18.31 -2.44
N ARG A 233 11.20 -18.91 -1.78
CA ARG A 233 11.58 -20.32 -1.97
C ARG A 233 10.41 -21.28 -1.74
N ARG A 234 9.64 -21.08 -0.65
CA ARG A 234 8.49 -21.93 -0.28
C ARG A 234 7.31 -21.80 -1.25
N MET A 235 7.07 -20.61 -1.79
CA MET A 235 6.02 -20.36 -2.78
C MET A 235 6.40 -21.00 -4.12
N THR A 236 7.65 -20.81 -4.58
CA THR A 236 8.18 -21.45 -5.80
C THR A 236 8.13 -22.97 -5.70
N ALA A 237 8.50 -23.56 -4.56
CA ALA A 237 8.43 -25.01 -4.34
C ALA A 237 6.99 -25.58 -4.38
N ARG A 238 5.97 -24.73 -4.21
CA ARG A 238 4.55 -25.09 -4.34
C ARG A 238 4.01 -24.87 -5.76
N GLY A 239 4.86 -24.53 -6.72
CA GLY A 239 4.49 -24.27 -8.11
C GLY A 239 3.88 -22.89 -8.35
N ILE A 240 3.94 -21.98 -7.38
CA ILE A 240 3.48 -20.60 -7.57
C ILE A 240 4.57 -19.83 -8.31
N THR A 241 4.23 -19.27 -9.47
CA THR A 241 5.16 -18.49 -10.28
C THR A 241 5.38 -17.12 -9.62
N MET A 242 6.51 -16.96 -8.95
CA MET A 242 6.96 -15.69 -8.39
C MET A 242 7.50 -14.77 -9.51
N ILE A 243 7.47 -13.45 -9.30
CA ILE A 243 8.25 -12.54 -10.16
C ILE A 243 9.75 -12.77 -9.92
N ASP A 244 10.57 -12.63 -10.95
CA ASP A 244 12.00 -12.98 -10.92
C ASP A 244 12.84 -12.13 -9.96
N ARG A 245 12.32 -11.01 -9.45
CA ARG A 245 13.06 -10.05 -8.64
C ARG A 245 12.31 -9.62 -7.38
N ILE A 246 12.98 -9.73 -6.23
CA ILE A 246 12.58 -9.03 -5.00
C ILE A 246 13.02 -7.57 -5.12
N GLN A 247 12.08 -6.65 -4.95
CA GLN A 247 12.29 -5.22 -5.00
C GLN A 247 12.68 -4.68 -3.61
N GLY A 248 13.39 -3.55 -3.58
CA GLY A 248 13.98 -3.01 -2.35
C GLY A 248 15.49 -3.29 -2.26
N PRO A 249 16.10 -3.13 -1.07
CA PRO A 249 17.52 -3.45 -0.89
C PRO A 249 17.76 -4.96 -1.08
N PRO A 250 18.98 -5.36 -1.49
CA PRO A 250 19.34 -6.77 -1.53
C PRO A 250 19.36 -7.36 -0.11
N ARG A 251 19.42 -8.70 -0.04
CA ARG A 251 19.83 -9.35 1.21
C ARG A 251 21.31 -8.99 1.46
N TRP A 252 21.59 -8.44 2.63
CA TRP A 252 22.93 -7.98 3.03
C TRP A 252 23.15 -8.27 4.51
N ASN A 253 24.35 -8.06 5.03
CA ASN A 253 24.73 -8.47 6.40
C ASN A 253 24.35 -7.45 7.49
N GLY A 254 23.69 -6.34 7.14
CA GLY A 254 23.20 -5.35 8.09
C GLY A 254 21.71 -5.49 8.43
N PRO A 255 21.18 -4.60 9.29
CA PRO A 255 19.76 -4.58 9.62
C PRO A 255 18.89 -4.37 8.38
N PRO A 256 17.65 -4.91 8.34
CA PRO A 256 16.76 -4.71 7.21
C PRO A 256 16.40 -3.21 7.08
N LEU A 257 16.56 -2.63 5.90
CA LEU A 257 16.27 -1.21 5.64
C LEU A 257 14.97 -1.07 4.85
N LEU A 258 14.15 -0.08 5.18
CA LEU A 258 12.89 0.23 4.50
C LEU A 258 11.98 -1.00 4.36
N LEU A 259 11.79 -1.50 3.15
CA LEU A 259 11.08 -2.74 2.88
C LEU A 259 11.69 -3.48 1.70
N ARG A 260 11.47 -4.80 1.68
CA ARG A 260 11.66 -5.66 0.52
C ARG A 260 10.30 -6.22 0.13
N GLN A 261 10.01 -6.33 -1.15
CA GLN A 261 8.71 -6.85 -1.61
C GLN A 261 8.82 -7.65 -2.90
N THR A 262 7.90 -8.58 -3.07
CA THR A 262 7.76 -9.36 -4.30
C THR A 262 6.28 -9.67 -4.50
N SER A 263 5.91 -10.00 -5.72
CA SER A 263 4.59 -10.56 -6.02
C SER A 263 4.73 -11.92 -6.69
N PHE A 264 3.61 -12.63 -6.76
CA PHE A 264 3.47 -13.76 -7.68
C PHE A 264 2.57 -13.36 -8.83
N ARG A 265 2.80 -14.00 -9.97
CA ARG A 265 2.08 -13.72 -11.22
C ARG A 265 0.57 -13.83 -10.98
N ALA A 266 -0.16 -12.83 -11.47
CA ALA A 266 -1.61 -12.75 -11.36
C ALA A 266 -2.26 -14.08 -11.79
N LEU A 267 -3.25 -14.53 -11.01
CA LEU A 267 -4.16 -15.55 -11.50
C LEU A 267 -5.00 -14.90 -12.61
N ASP A 268 -5.22 -15.62 -13.71
CA ASP A 268 -6.17 -15.18 -14.72
C ASP A 268 -7.56 -15.13 -14.09
N GLU A 269 -8.12 -13.92 -13.95
CA GLU A 269 -9.45 -13.75 -13.42
C GLU A 269 -10.44 -13.65 -14.57
N ILE A 270 -11.44 -14.52 -14.55
CA ILE A 270 -12.50 -14.49 -15.54
C ILE A 270 -13.34 -13.23 -15.32
N ARG A 271 -13.30 -12.33 -16.29
CA ARG A 271 -14.12 -11.11 -16.35
C ARG A 271 -15.14 -11.24 -17.47
N ARG A 272 -16.31 -10.67 -17.21
CA ARG A 272 -17.38 -10.59 -18.20
C ARG A 272 -17.16 -9.37 -19.08
N PHE A 273 -17.15 -9.56 -20.38
CA PHE A 273 -17.06 -8.50 -21.37
C PHE A 273 -18.32 -8.46 -22.21
N ARG A 274 -18.77 -7.25 -22.51
CA ARG A 274 -19.89 -6.99 -23.42
C ARG A 274 -19.33 -6.47 -24.74
N ALA A 275 -19.61 -7.19 -25.82
CA ALA A 275 -19.28 -6.76 -27.17
C ALA A 275 -20.33 -5.77 -27.72
N ALA A 276 -20.01 -5.13 -28.85
CA ALA A 276 -20.87 -4.12 -29.47
C ALA A 276 -22.22 -4.67 -29.96
N ASP A 277 -22.29 -5.98 -30.26
CA ASP A 277 -23.53 -6.68 -30.62
C ASP A 277 -24.38 -7.08 -29.40
N GLY A 278 -23.92 -6.77 -28.19
CA GLY A 278 -24.59 -7.09 -26.92
C GLY A 278 -24.27 -8.48 -26.39
N SER A 279 -23.48 -9.30 -27.09
CA SER A 279 -23.03 -10.59 -26.57
C SER A 279 -22.12 -10.41 -25.35
N ILE A 280 -22.18 -11.37 -24.43
CA ILE A 280 -21.36 -11.38 -23.22
C ILE A 280 -20.41 -12.58 -23.29
N THR A 281 -19.12 -12.31 -23.18
CA THR A 281 -18.04 -13.31 -23.15
C THR A 281 -17.33 -13.29 -21.81
N ASP A 282 -16.87 -14.45 -21.39
CA ASP A 282 -16.02 -14.62 -20.23
C ASP A 282 -14.58 -14.69 -20.72
N GLU A 283 -13.77 -13.69 -20.40
CA GLU A 283 -12.38 -13.59 -20.84
C GLU A 283 -11.45 -13.47 -19.62
N PRO A 284 -10.29 -14.15 -19.64
CA PRO A 284 -9.29 -14.00 -18.59
C PRO A 284 -8.67 -12.59 -18.67
N VAL A 285 -8.63 -11.90 -17.53
CA VAL A 285 -7.94 -10.63 -17.37
C VAL A 285 -6.98 -10.75 -16.21
N ARG A 286 -5.76 -10.27 -16.40
CA ARG A 286 -4.77 -10.15 -15.34
C ARG A 286 -4.94 -8.82 -14.64
N VAL A 287 -5.69 -8.83 -13.54
CA VAL A 287 -6.05 -7.60 -12.79
C VAL A 287 -5.63 -7.61 -11.33
N ARG A 288 -5.58 -8.78 -10.68
CA ARG A 288 -5.24 -8.90 -9.26
C ARG A 288 -4.12 -9.91 -9.04
N PHE A 289 -3.23 -9.58 -8.10
CA PHE A 289 -2.05 -10.36 -7.77
C PHE A 289 -1.86 -10.39 -6.26
N GLY A 290 -1.21 -11.44 -5.76
CA GLY A 290 -0.75 -11.43 -4.38
C GLY A 290 0.66 -10.85 -4.31
N GLU A 291 0.81 -9.87 -3.44
CA GLU A 291 2.09 -9.28 -3.08
C GLU A 291 2.43 -9.69 -1.65
N VAL A 292 3.71 -9.68 -1.31
CA VAL A 292 4.22 -9.91 0.04
C VAL A 292 5.38 -8.98 0.33
N GLU A 293 5.46 -8.51 1.57
CA GLU A 293 6.47 -7.55 1.99
C GLU A 293 7.18 -7.97 3.28
N ALA A 294 8.46 -7.64 3.37
CA ALA A 294 9.23 -7.65 4.60
C ALA A 294 9.63 -6.22 4.94
N ARG A 295 9.23 -5.74 6.12
CA ARG A 295 9.47 -4.36 6.58
C ARG A 295 10.61 -4.32 7.60
N GLY A 296 11.58 -3.45 7.31
CA GLY A 296 12.74 -3.12 8.12
C GLY A 296 12.61 -1.74 8.77
N ILE A 297 13.77 -1.11 9.01
CA ILE A 297 13.90 0.15 9.75
C ILE A 297 13.61 1.36 8.85
N ALA A 298 12.90 2.34 9.37
CA ALA A 298 12.70 3.64 8.73
C ALA A 298 14.00 4.44 8.69
N LEU A 299 14.40 4.88 7.49
CA LEU A 299 15.61 5.69 7.29
C LEU A 299 15.35 7.17 7.53
N THR A 300 16.36 7.88 8.03
CA THR A 300 16.40 9.35 7.99
C THR A 300 16.52 9.83 6.54
N ARG A 301 16.37 11.13 6.28
CA ARG A 301 16.64 11.67 4.93
C ARG A 301 18.06 11.35 4.46
N LYS A 302 19.05 11.49 5.35
CA LYS A 302 20.44 11.13 5.09
C LYS A 302 20.61 9.64 4.73
N GLY A 303 19.98 8.74 5.49
CA GLY A 303 19.96 7.32 5.16
C GLY A 303 19.26 7.04 3.84
N ARG A 304 18.17 7.77 3.55
CA ARG A 304 17.42 7.64 2.30
C ARG A 304 18.24 8.09 1.09
N ASP A 305 19.01 9.17 1.18
CA ASP A 305 19.86 9.65 0.09
C ASP A 305 20.90 8.59 -0.30
N ILE A 306 21.51 7.93 0.69
CA ILE A 306 22.44 6.82 0.47
C ILE A 306 21.72 5.63 -0.17
N TYR A 307 20.54 5.27 0.33
CA TYR A 307 19.73 4.20 -0.24
C TYR A 307 19.37 4.48 -1.70
N ASP A 308 18.90 5.69 -2.02
CA ASP A 308 18.50 6.07 -3.38
C ASP A 308 19.70 6.12 -4.34
N ALA A 309 20.93 6.36 -3.85
CA ALA A 309 22.15 6.24 -4.65
C ALA A 309 22.56 4.78 -4.93
N LEU A 310 22.16 3.84 -4.07
CA LEU A 310 22.51 2.42 -4.18
C LEU A 310 21.39 1.56 -4.77
N ILE A 311 20.16 2.05 -4.81
CA ILE A 311 19.02 1.25 -5.28
C ILE A 311 19.22 0.84 -6.75
N GLY A 312 19.14 -0.46 -7.01
CA GLY A 312 19.51 -1.06 -8.30
C GLY A 312 20.88 -1.73 -8.31
N CYS A 313 21.74 -1.45 -7.32
CA CYS A 313 23.00 -2.16 -7.12
C CYS A 313 22.81 -3.45 -6.31
N THR A 314 23.30 -4.56 -6.84
CA THR A 314 23.25 -5.89 -6.19
C THR A 314 24.53 -6.25 -5.43
N GLU A 315 25.59 -5.43 -5.52
CA GLU A 315 26.89 -5.69 -4.90
C GLU A 315 26.84 -5.46 -3.39
N ILE A 316 26.80 -6.53 -2.60
CA ILE A 316 26.67 -6.47 -1.13
C ILE A 316 27.79 -5.63 -0.51
N ALA A 317 29.02 -5.71 -1.05
CA ALA A 317 30.16 -4.92 -0.56
C ALA A 317 29.93 -3.40 -0.64
N LEU A 318 29.18 -2.91 -1.62
CA LEU A 318 28.84 -1.49 -1.71
C LEU A 318 27.85 -1.08 -0.61
N TRP A 319 26.85 -1.93 -0.33
CA TRP A 319 25.92 -1.71 0.78
C TRP A 319 26.63 -1.70 2.13
N GLU A 320 27.53 -2.65 2.38
CA GLU A 320 28.32 -2.73 3.61
C GLU A 320 29.32 -1.58 3.77
N SER A 321 29.78 -1.00 2.66
CA SER A 321 30.65 0.19 2.71
C SER A 321 29.88 1.48 3.02
N ALA A 322 28.60 1.53 2.67
CA ALA A 322 27.78 2.74 2.76
C ALA A 322 26.89 2.77 4.02
N PHE A 323 26.49 1.59 4.52
CA PHE A 323 25.70 1.45 5.73
C PHE A 323 26.43 0.64 6.80
N PRO A 324 26.41 1.09 8.06
CA PRO A 324 26.79 0.27 9.21
C PRO A 324 25.99 -1.04 9.25
N THR A 325 26.67 -2.14 9.59
CA THR A 325 26.07 -3.48 9.67
C THR A 325 25.40 -3.79 11.01
N THR A 326 25.24 -2.80 11.89
CA THR A 326 24.57 -2.93 13.19
C THR A 326 23.56 -1.82 13.40
N GLU A 327 22.51 -2.09 14.18
CA GLU A 327 21.50 -1.10 14.54
C GLU A 327 22.11 0.10 15.29
N ASP A 328 23.02 -0.16 16.22
CA ASP A 328 23.76 0.91 16.93
C ASP A 328 24.58 1.78 15.98
N GLY A 329 25.25 1.17 14.99
CA GLY A 329 25.99 1.93 13.99
C GLY A 329 25.07 2.82 13.15
N LEU A 330 23.89 2.33 12.76
CA LEU A 330 22.89 3.12 12.05
C LEU A 330 22.37 4.29 12.88
N ALA A 331 22.14 4.06 14.18
CA ALA A 331 21.70 5.08 15.12
C ALA A 331 22.78 6.17 15.32
N ASP A 332 24.02 5.75 15.56
CA ASP A 332 25.14 6.67 15.81
C ASP A 332 25.50 7.50 14.57
N ALA A 333 25.28 6.95 13.36
CA ALA A 333 25.49 7.65 12.09
C ALA A 333 24.29 8.51 11.63
N ASP A 334 23.19 8.54 12.40
CA ASP A 334 21.92 9.21 12.07
C ASP A 334 21.35 8.79 10.70
N LEU A 335 21.41 7.49 10.41
CA LEU A 335 20.93 6.92 9.14
C LEU A 335 19.54 6.29 9.25
N ALA A 336 19.10 5.94 10.46
CA ALA A 336 17.80 5.36 10.71
C ALA A 336 17.17 5.90 12.00
N TYR A 337 15.84 5.79 12.10
CA TYR A 337 15.10 6.26 13.26
C TYR A 337 14.94 5.17 14.32
N PHE A 338 15.08 5.56 15.59
CA PHE A 338 14.98 4.69 16.75
C PHE A 338 14.10 5.31 17.83
N THR A 339 13.36 4.49 18.57
CA THR A 339 12.80 4.85 19.86
C THR A 339 13.76 4.48 20.98
N TYR A 340 13.68 5.20 22.10
CA TYR A 340 14.58 5.06 23.23
C TYR A 340 13.79 4.71 24.49
N ARG A 341 14.24 3.69 25.21
CA ARG A 341 13.63 3.22 26.47
C ARG A 341 14.72 2.86 27.48
N ARG A 342 14.61 3.34 28.71
CA ARG A 342 15.52 2.96 29.80
C ARG A 342 15.02 1.70 30.50
N GLU A 343 15.93 0.75 30.70
CA GLU A 343 15.76 -0.38 31.62
C GLU A 343 16.88 -0.33 32.65
N GLY A 344 16.58 0.21 33.84
CA GLY A 344 17.57 0.52 34.87
C GLY A 344 18.59 1.55 34.38
N SER A 345 19.88 1.20 34.38
CA SER A 345 20.95 2.06 33.89
C SER A 345 21.22 1.92 32.38
N THR A 346 20.53 1.01 31.69
CA THR A 346 20.76 0.72 30.26
C THR A 346 19.75 1.47 29.40
N LEU A 347 20.24 2.18 28.38
CA LEU A 347 19.41 2.78 27.35
C LEU A 347 19.25 1.80 26.21
N ILE A 348 18.03 1.28 26.03
CA ILE A 348 17.66 0.41 24.92
C ILE A 348 17.20 1.29 23.75
N ARG A 349 17.76 1.00 22.57
CA ARG A 349 17.35 1.59 21.29
C ARG A 349 16.54 0.55 20.54
N GLU A 350 15.33 0.91 20.15
CA GLU A 350 14.42 0.03 19.41
C GLU A 350 14.21 0.65 18.02
N PRO A 351 14.47 -0.07 16.92
CA PRO A 351 14.33 0.49 15.58
C PRO A 351 12.87 0.81 15.25
N ILE A 352 12.62 1.98 14.66
CA ILE A 352 11.29 2.34 14.18
C ILE A 352 11.04 1.61 12.86
N VAL A 353 9.98 0.80 12.81
CA VAL A 353 9.59 0.07 11.60
C VAL A 353 9.14 1.06 10.52
N TYR A 354 9.54 0.80 9.27
CA TYR A 354 9.08 1.55 8.12
C TYR A 354 7.63 1.21 7.77
N GLU A 355 6.73 2.18 7.88
CA GLU A 355 5.28 2.08 7.68
C GLU A 355 4.80 2.59 6.32
N ASP A 356 5.70 3.10 5.47
CA ASP A 356 5.36 3.71 4.18
C ASP A 356 5.76 2.80 3.00
N PHE A 357 5.85 3.37 1.79
CA PHE A 357 6.04 2.64 0.54
C PHE A 357 7.24 3.16 -0.25
N LEU A 358 7.86 2.29 -1.06
CA LEU A 358 8.94 2.68 -1.95
C LEU A 358 8.38 3.30 -3.25
N PRO A 359 8.71 4.55 -3.60
CA PRO A 359 8.15 5.22 -4.79
C PRO A 359 8.42 4.47 -6.11
N ALA A 360 9.67 4.08 -6.37
CA ALA A 360 10.06 3.36 -7.59
C ALA A 360 9.49 1.93 -7.64
N SER A 361 9.30 1.31 -6.47
CA SER A 361 8.82 -0.07 -6.38
C SER A 361 7.31 -0.17 -6.60
N ALA A 362 6.55 0.84 -6.17
CA ALA A 362 5.14 0.94 -6.52
C ALA A 362 4.98 0.86 -8.04
N ALA A 363 5.69 1.72 -8.79
CA ALA A 363 5.68 1.73 -10.26
C ALA A 363 6.20 0.43 -10.89
N GLY A 364 7.30 -0.14 -10.38
CA GLY A 364 7.83 -1.42 -10.85
C GLY A 364 6.83 -2.57 -10.66
N ILE A 365 6.11 -2.59 -9.54
CA ILE A 365 4.96 -3.48 -9.34
C ILE A 365 3.90 -3.18 -10.40
N PHE A 366 3.41 -1.94 -10.53
CA PHE A 366 2.43 -1.56 -11.56
C PHE A 366 2.82 -2.01 -12.98
N ALA A 367 4.09 -1.88 -13.36
CA ALA A 367 4.63 -2.25 -14.67
C ALA A 367 4.80 -3.78 -14.85
N SER A 368 5.31 -4.47 -13.84
CA SER A 368 5.50 -5.93 -13.88
C SER A 368 4.18 -6.72 -13.86
N ASN A 369 3.09 -6.05 -13.47
CA ASN A 369 1.75 -6.62 -13.37
C ASN A 369 0.95 -6.59 -14.67
N VAL A 370 1.50 -6.04 -15.75
CA VAL A 370 0.79 -5.84 -17.01
C VAL A 370 1.61 -6.39 -18.17
N ASP A 371 0.96 -7.08 -19.12
CA ASP A 371 1.64 -7.78 -20.24
C ASP A 371 2.35 -6.84 -21.23
N SER A 372 2.15 -5.53 -21.09
CA SER A 372 2.76 -4.49 -21.92
C SER A 372 2.99 -3.22 -21.10
N ALA A 373 4.20 -2.66 -21.15
CA ALA A 373 4.48 -1.33 -20.62
C ALA A 373 3.62 -0.28 -21.34
N SER A 374 3.28 0.83 -20.66
CA SER A 374 2.63 1.97 -21.30
C SER A 374 3.54 2.48 -22.43
N GLU A 375 3.19 2.23 -23.69
CA GLU A 375 3.99 2.67 -24.86
C GLU A 375 3.72 4.14 -25.22
N PHE A 376 2.65 4.74 -24.68
CA PHE A 376 2.21 6.07 -25.07
C PHE A 376 2.58 7.13 -24.02
N ILE A 377 3.69 7.81 -24.26
CA ILE A 377 4.02 9.11 -23.66
C ILE A 377 4.20 10.06 -24.83
N SER A 378 3.27 10.98 -25.02
CA SER A 378 3.46 12.05 -26.00
C SER A 378 4.33 13.18 -25.43
N ASP A 379 4.93 14.00 -26.30
CA ASP A 379 5.63 15.25 -25.92
C ASP A 379 4.66 16.36 -25.45
N ALA A 380 3.42 16.01 -25.10
CA ALA A 380 2.39 16.95 -24.67
C ALA A 380 2.65 17.51 -23.25
N LEU A 381 1.87 18.54 -22.89
CA LEU A 381 2.00 19.21 -21.60
C LEU A 381 1.59 18.29 -20.45
N SER A 382 2.47 18.17 -19.46
CA SER A 382 2.13 17.56 -18.17
C SER A 382 1.10 18.42 -17.44
N ALA A 383 0.08 17.79 -16.87
CA ALA A 383 -0.82 18.46 -15.94
C ALA A 383 -0.19 18.62 -14.56
N ASP A 384 -0.59 19.67 -13.84
CA ASP A 384 -0.26 19.82 -12.43
C ASP A 384 -1.12 18.86 -11.59
N TYR A 385 -0.44 17.94 -10.92
CA TYR A 385 -0.98 17.00 -9.94
C TYR A 385 -0.13 17.01 -8.66
N GLY A 386 0.46 18.17 -8.34
CA GLY A 386 1.31 18.31 -7.16
C GLY A 386 0.59 17.98 -5.85
N GLN A 387 1.37 17.76 -4.80
CA GLN A 387 0.87 17.48 -3.46
C GLN A 387 -0.20 18.50 -3.01
N ASP A 388 0.04 19.79 -3.23
CA ASP A 388 -0.89 20.88 -2.85
C ASP A 388 -2.28 20.73 -3.49
N GLN A 389 -2.35 20.25 -4.74
CA GLN A 389 -3.63 20.02 -5.40
C GLN A 389 -4.39 18.87 -4.74
N LEU A 390 -3.70 17.77 -4.42
CA LEU A 390 -4.31 16.64 -3.72
C LEU A 390 -4.77 17.04 -2.33
N GLU A 391 -3.94 17.79 -1.59
CA GLU A 391 -4.28 18.34 -0.28
C GLU A 391 -5.53 19.23 -0.32
N GLY A 392 -5.60 20.12 -1.32
CA GLY A 392 -6.77 20.98 -1.54
C GLY A 392 -8.05 20.19 -1.84
N VAL A 393 -7.93 19.07 -2.56
CA VAL A 393 -9.07 18.20 -2.88
C VAL A 393 -9.54 17.41 -1.66
N ILE A 394 -8.62 16.78 -0.92
CA ILE A 394 -8.95 15.94 0.24
C ILE A 394 -9.24 16.76 1.50
N GLU A 395 -9.01 18.07 1.45
CA GLU A 395 -9.20 19.04 2.54
C GLU A 395 -8.38 18.68 3.79
N ARG A 396 -7.20 18.07 3.58
CA ARG A 396 -6.27 17.61 4.62
C ARG A 396 -4.84 17.67 4.10
N SER A 397 -3.89 17.98 4.97
CA SER A 397 -2.46 17.87 4.63
C SER A 397 -2.05 16.41 4.44
N ILE A 398 -1.28 16.14 3.39
CA ILE A 398 -0.56 14.89 3.19
C ILE A 398 0.69 14.96 4.05
N LEU A 399 0.76 14.11 5.07
CA LEU A 399 1.81 14.19 6.07
C LEU A 399 3.14 13.70 5.51
N ASP A 400 4.22 14.37 5.88
CA ASP A 400 5.58 13.91 5.57
C ASP A 400 5.96 12.73 6.49
N PRO A 401 6.26 11.54 5.94
CA PRO A 401 6.64 10.39 6.74
C PRO A 401 7.91 10.62 7.59
N PHE A 402 8.91 11.34 7.06
CA PHE A 402 10.14 11.63 7.81
C PHE A 402 9.88 12.46 9.06
N GLU A 403 8.92 13.39 8.97
CA GLU A 403 8.48 14.20 10.10
C GLU A 403 7.77 13.36 11.17
N LEU A 404 6.98 12.37 10.76
CA LEU A 404 6.32 11.46 11.69
C LEU A 404 7.33 10.58 12.44
N TYR A 405 8.29 9.98 11.74
CA TYR A 405 9.33 9.18 12.38
C TYR A 405 10.24 10.01 13.29
N ARG A 406 10.60 11.23 12.86
CA ARG A 406 11.37 12.15 13.70
C ARG A 406 10.61 12.49 14.99
N LYS A 407 9.33 12.85 14.89
CA LYS A 407 8.50 13.15 16.07
C LYS A 407 8.41 11.96 17.03
N GLN A 408 8.27 10.74 16.52
CA GLN A 408 8.26 9.53 17.34
C GLN A 408 9.59 9.31 18.06
N GLN A 409 10.71 9.46 17.34
CA GLN A 409 12.06 9.38 17.92
C GLN A 409 12.25 10.43 19.03
N ASP A 410 11.94 11.70 18.74
CA ASP A 410 12.16 12.82 19.65
C ASP A 410 11.28 12.72 20.90
N ALA A 411 10.02 12.30 20.76
CA ALA A 411 9.13 12.04 21.89
C ALA A 411 9.72 10.97 22.83
N SER A 412 10.16 9.83 22.28
CA SER A 412 10.76 8.78 23.10
C SER A 412 12.02 9.22 23.84
N ARG A 413 12.84 10.11 23.24
CA ARG A 413 14.02 10.71 23.88
C ARG A 413 13.64 11.66 25.02
N ALA A 414 12.57 12.42 24.87
CA ALA A 414 12.09 13.34 25.89
C ALA A 414 11.56 12.59 27.12
N ASP A 415 10.86 11.48 26.90
CA ASP A 415 10.37 10.61 27.98
C ASP A 415 11.53 10.08 28.83
N GLN A 416 12.68 9.75 28.22
CA GLN A 416 13.87 9.29 28.95
C GLN A 416 14.57 10.36 29.81
N ARG A 417 14.26 11.65 29.61
CA ARG A 417 14.81 12.75 30.41
C ARG A 417 13.95 13.13 31.60
N SER A 418 12.72 12.63 31.64
CA SER A 418 11.69 13.01 32.61
C SER A 418 11.57 12.03 33.79
N ASP A 419 12.38 10.96 33.80
CA ASP A 419 12.41 9.93 34.85
C ASP A 419 13.62 10.21 35.79
N PRO A 420 13.38 10.73 37.02
CA PRO A 420 14.44 11.16 37.95
C PRO A 420 15.23 10.01 38.59
#